data_AF-A0A5J4UMR3-F1
#
_entry.id   AF-A0A5J4UMR3-F1
#
_cell.length_a   1.000
_cell.length_b   1.000
_cell.length_c   1.000
_cell.angle_alpha   90.00
_cell.angle_beta   90.00
_cell.angle_gamma   90.00
#
_symmetry.space_group_name_H-M   'P 1'
#
loop_
_entity.id
_entity.type
_entity.pdbx_description
1 polymer ?
#
loop_
_entity_poly.entity_id
_entity_poly.type
_entity_poly.pdbx_seq_one_letter_code
_entity_poly.pdbx_strand_id
1 'polypeptide(L)'
;MDDQKLGDDVYALQMNPETSACKTPLQVAYFVLDNAKYWYLNFIYNFMYKCFDMDKLHFVEGDTDSAYWAVSGDEGAGIKQQFKHVIKNQQFYDENAKYFFPTVEGDLLDEKKILGLAIEREGPEIIALAPKNYYMKVNDKEKLKLKGVNQSTNKITKNQIVDNITNGTITKCTNMRVGQKNYQMSKLSTEKNGITGIHTKMVLLSDQSCCPYVFGLNATDYTVQ
;
A
#
# COMPACT_ATOMS: atom_id res chain seq x y z
N MET A 1 -6.04 3.75 22.33
CA MET A 1 -6.30 4.87 23.27
C MET A 1 -6.90 5.96 22.43
N ASP A 2 -8.22 5.96 22.42
CA ASP A 2 -9.03 6.97 21.75
C ASP A 2 -9.38 8.03 22.79
N ASP A 3 -9.24 9.30 22.39
CA ASP A 3 -9.54 10.46 23.21
C ASP A 3 -10.69 11.26 22.59
N GLN A 4 -11.63 11.71 23.43
CA GLN A 4 -12.72 12.59 23.02
C GLN A 4 -12.70 13.86 23.86
N LYS A 5 -12.58 15.03 23.20
CA LYS A 5 -12.69 16.33 23.87
C LYS A 5 -14.14 16.53 24.35
N LEU A 6 -14.32 16.75 25.64
CA LEU A 6 -15.61 17.07 26.26
C LEU A 6 -15.71 18.55 26.68
N GLY A 7 -14.56 19.22 26.88
CA GLY A 7 -14.45 20.63 27.24
C GLY A 7 -13.02 21.12 27.03
N ASP A 8 -12.71 22.37 27.36
CA ASP A 8 -11.41 22.98 27.03
C ASP A 8 -10.20 22.21 27.57
N ASP A 9 -10.32 21.69 28.80
CA ASP A 9 -9.30 20.87 29.46
C ASP A 9 -9.84 19.49 29.91
N VAL A 10 -10.98 19.06 29.36
CA VAL A 10 -11.63 17.80 29.75
C VAL A 10 -11.67 16.86 28.56
N TYR A 11 -11.06 15.69 28.72
CA TYR A 11 -11.01 14.64 27.71
C TYR A 11 -11.45 13.30 28.33
N ALA A 12 -12.35 12.59 27.65
CA ALA A 12 -12.61 11.19 27.94
C ALA A 12 -11.54 10.33 27.25
N LEU A 13 -11.00 9.34 27.96
CA LEU A 13 -9.98 8.44 27.46
C LEU A 13 -10.37 7.00 27.67
N GLN A 14 -10.31 6.24 26.59
CA GLN A 14 -10.45 4.80 26.67
C GLN A 14 -9.05 4.16 26.80
N MET A 15 -8.81 3.53 27.95
CA MET A 15 -7.60 2.73 28.16
C MET A 15 -7.68 1.42 27.39
N ASN A 16 -6.56 1.00 26.83
CA ASN A 16 -6.46 -0.35 26.26
C ASN A 16 -6.44 -1.36 27.42
N PRO A 17 -7.08 -2.53 27.26
CA PRO A 17 -7.03 -3.59 28.28
C PRO A 17 -5.60 -4.07 28.50
N GLU A 18 -5.26 -4.39 29.76
CA GLU A 18 -3.91 -4.85 30.16
C GLU A 18 -3.56 -6.22 29.59
N THR A 19 -4.58 -7.03 29.31
CA THR A 19 -4.43 -8.36 28.74
C THR A 19 -5.22 -8.48 27.45
N SER A 20 -4.61 -9.05 26.41
CA SER A 20 -5.29 -9.40 25.16
C SER A 20 -5.38 -10.92 25.04
N ALA A 21 -6.57 -11.43 24.80
CA ALA A 21 -6.77 -12.86 24.53
C ALA A 21 -6.37 -13.14 23.07
N CYS A 22 -5.31 -13.93 22.86
CA CYS A 22 -4.96 -14.42 21.53
C CYS A 22 -5.93 -15.55 21.15
N LYS A 23 -7.02 -15.20 20.45
CA LYS A 23 -8.07 -16.14 20.06
C LYS A 23 -7.73 -16.99 18.84
N THR A 24 -6.75 -16.55 18.05
CA THR A 24 -6.37 -17.19 16.79
C THR A 24 -5.11 -18.02 17.00
N PRO A 25 -5.12 -19.34 16.77
CA PRO A 25 -3.91 -20.15 16.81
C PRO A 25 -2.89 -19.63 15.80
N LEU A 26 -1.61 -19.59 16.19
CA LEU A 26 -0.53 -19.11 15.33
C LEU A 26 -0.47 -19.87 14.00
N GLN A 27 -0.77 -21.17 14.01
CA GLN A 27 -0.82 -22.01 12.82
C GLN A 27 -1.81 -21.46 11.77
N VAL A 28 -2.97 -20.97 12.22
CA VAL A 28 -3.98 -20.36 11.35
C VAL A 28 -3.46 -19.06 10.76
N ALA A 29 -2.78 -18.23 11.56
CA ALA A 29 -2.19 -16.98 11.08
C ALA A 29 -1.12 -17.22 10.00
N TYR A 30 -0.21 -18.17 10.22
CA TYR A 30 0.80 -18.55 9.22
C TYR A 30 0.17 -19.10 7.94
N PHE A 31 -0.78 -20.03 8.08
CA PHE A 31 -1.48 -20.62 6.93
C PHE A 31 -2.16 -19.55 6.07
N VAL A 32 -2.86 -18.59 6.68
CA VAL A 32 -3.54 -17.51 5.94
C VAL A 32 -2.55 -16.64 5.18
N LEU A 33 -1.43 -16.24 5.81
CA LEU A 33 -0.43 -15.38 5.18
C LEU A 33 0.32 -16.09 4.04
N ASP A 34 0.70 -17.35 4.23
CA ASP A 34 1.40 -18.11 3.20
C ASP A 34 0.48 -18.48 2.04
N ASN A 35 -0.79 -18.80 2.32
CA ASN A 35 -1.78 -19.03 1.28
C ASN A 35 -2.03 -17.76 0.45
N ALA A 36 -2.16 -16.59 1.08
CA ALA A 36 -2.28 -15.32 0.36
C ALA A 36 -1.07 -15.06 -0.57
N LYS A 37 0.16 -15.28 -0.09
CA LYS A 37 1.37 -15.17 -0.92
C LYS A 37 1.35 -16.16 -2.08
N TYR A 38 0.98 -17.42 -1.83
CA TYR A 38 0.90 -18.45 -2.87
C TYR A 38 -0.02 -18.01 -4.01
N TRP A 39 -1.22 -17.51 -3.70
CA TRP A 39 -2.18 -17.06 -4.72
C TRP A 39 -1.70 -15.83 -5.48
N TYR A 40 -1.05 -14.90 -4.78
CA TYR A 40 -0.44 -13.73 -5.41
C TYR A 40 0.64 -14.13 -6.43
N LEU A 41 1.55 -15.04 -6.03
CA LEU A 41 2.61 -15.54 -6.89
C LEU A 41 2.06 -16.42 -8.01
N ASN A 42 1.01 -17.21 -7.75
CA ASN A 42 0.35 -18.02 -8.77
C ASN A 42 -0.24 -17.13 -9.87
N PHE A 43 -0.91 -16.03 -9.52
CA PHE A 43 -1.40 -15.08 -10.52
C PHE A 43 -0.25 -14.46 -11.33
N ILE A 44 0.82 -14.02 -10.67
CA ILE A 44 1.95 -13.40 -11.37
C ILE A 44 2.65 -14.41 -12.30
N TYR A 45 3.13 -15.53 -11.77
CA TYR A 45 3.97 -16.49 -12.52
C TYR A 45 3.18 -17.38 -13.46
N ASN A 46 2.01 -17.87 -13.05
CA ASN A 46 1.27 -18.82 -13.86
C ASN A 46 0.25 -18.17 -14.79
N PHE A 47 -0.12 -16.91 -14.55
CA PHE A 47 -1.02 -16.17 -15.44
C PHE A 47 -0.33 -14.97 -16.10
N MET A 48 0.10 -13.94 -15.36
CA MET A 48 0.60 -12.69 -15.96
C MET A 48 1.80 -12.92 -16.88
N TYR A 49 2.84 -13.62 -16.42
CA TYR A 49 4.04 -13.87 -17.22
C TYR A 49 3.77 -14.67 -18.51
N LYS A 50 2.73 -15.50 -18.53
CA LYS A 50 2.34 -16.28 -19.73
C LYS A 50 1.42 -15.47 -20.64
N CYS A 51 0.58 -14.64 -20.06
CA CYS A 51 -0.51 -13.97 -20.74
C CYS A 51 -0.16 -12.57 -21.26
N PHE A 52 0.61 -11.81 -20.50
CA PHE A 52 0.89 -10.40 -20.73
C PHE A 52 2.32 -10.15 -21.18
N ASP A 53 2.47 -9.06 -21.93
CA ASP A 53 3.74 -8.42 -22.22
C ASP A 53 4.21 -7.65 -20.98
N MET A 54 5.20 -8.22 -20.28
CA MET A 54 5.69 -7.66 -19.02
C MET A 54 6.50 -6.38 -19.22
N ASP A 55 6.99 -6.09 -20.43
CA ASP A 55 7.67 -4.83 -20.74
C ASP A 55 6.68 -3.66 -20.81
N LYS A 56 5.37 -3.96 -20.90
CA LYS A 56 4.27 -2.98 -20.90
C LYS A 56 3.55 -2.90 -19.56
N LEU A 57 4.05 -3.57 -18.52
CA LEU A 57 3.49 -3.55 -17.18
C LEU A 57 4.54 -3.12 -16.17
N HIS A 58 4.22 -2.11 -15.37
CA HIS A 58 5.09 -1.66 -14.30
C HIS A 58 4.38 -1.79 -12.96
N PHE A 59 4.99 -2.53 -12.03
CA PHE A 59 4.48 -2.64 -10.66
C PHE A 59 4.72 -1.32 -9.93
N VAL A 60 3.66 -0.75 -9.36
CA VAL A 60 3.74 0.55 -8.67
C VAL A 60 3.69 0.38 -7.15
N GLU A 61 2.70 -0.36 -6.65
CA GLU A 61 2.49 -0.55 -5.22
C GLU A 61 1.69 -1.83 -4.97
N GLY A 62 1.84 -2.41 -3.79
CA GLY A 62 1.01 -3.53 -3.35
C GLY A 62 0.99 -3.64 -1.83
N ASP A 63 -0.14 -4.09 -1.29
CA ASP A 63 -0.32 -4.35 0.13
C ASP A 63 -1.14 -5.62 0.32
N THR A 64 -0.53 -6.65 0.91
CA THR A 64 -1.10 -7.94 1.35
C THR A 64 -1.97 -8.68 0.33
N ASP A 65 -3.14 -8.13 0.00
CA ASP A 65 -4.18 -8.65 -0.88
C ASP A 65 -4.46 -7.75 -2.10
N SER A 66 -3.67 -6.70 -2.31
CA SER A 66 -3.83 -5.74 -3.41
C SER A 66 -2.54 -5.48 -4.19
N ALA A 67 -2.70 -5.09 -5.46
CA ALA A 67 -1.61 -4.76 -6.38
C ALA A 67 -2.05 -3.64 -7.31
N TYR A 68 -1.16 -2.67 -7.56
CA TYR A 68 -1.34 -1.60 -8.52
C TYR A 68 -0.29 -1.72 -9.61
N TRP A 69 -0.76 -1.79 -10.85
CA TRP A 69 0.07 -1.91 -12.04
C TRP A 69 -0.22 -0.74 -12.97
N ALA A 70 0.83 -0.10 -13.48
CA ALA A 70 0.73 0.82 -14.60
C ALA A 70 0.78 0.00 -15.90
N VAL A 71 -0.14 0.28 -16.82
CA VAL A 71 -0.31 -0.47 -18.06
C VAL A 71 -0.01 0.44 -19.25
N SER A 72 0.97 0.05 -20.06
CA SER A 72 1.39 0.78 -21.27
C SER A 72 0.67 0.24 -22.49
N GLY A 73 -0.55 0.71 -22.73
CA GLY A 73 -1.31 0.38 -23.93
C GLY A 73 -1.61 1.59 -24.81
N ASP A 74 -2.84 1.70 -25.31
CA ASP A 74 -3.26 2.77 -26.21
C ASP A 74 -3.74 4.01 -25.44
N GLU A 75 -3.18 5.17 -25.75
CA GLU A 75 -3.57 6.44 -25.11
C GLU A 75 -5.01 6.83 -25.49
N GLY A 76 -5.43 6.56 -26.72
CA GLY A 76 -6.77 6.90 -27.23
C GLY A 76 -7.90 6.15 -26.52
N ALA A 77 -7.66 4.90 -26.14
CA ALA A 77 -8.59 4.09 -25.34
C ALA A 77 -8.65 4.49 -23.86
N GLY A 78 -7.64 5.21 -23.37
CA GLY A 78 -7.55 5.67 -21.98
C GLY A 78 -7.62 4.51 -20.97
N ILE A 79 -8.19 4.76 -19.79
CA ILE A 79 -8.28 3.76 -18.71
C ILE A 79 -9.15 2.54 -19.08
N LYS A 80 -10.11 2.71 -20.01
CA LYS A 80 -11.07 1.66 -20.40
C LYS A 80 -10.43 0.50 -21.17
N GLN A 81 -9.18 0.67 -21.58
CA GLN A 81 -8.46 -0.38 -22.30
C GLN A 81 -8.14 -1.60 -21.44
N GLN A 82 -8.07 -1.42 -20.11
CA GLN A 82 -7.62 -2.43 -19.17
C GLN A 82 -6.35 -3.14 -19.67
N PHE A 83 -6.41 -4.46 -19.91
CA PHE A 83 -5.26 -5.25 -20.37
C PHE A 83 -5.22 -5.51 -21.87
N LYS A 84 -6.19 -5.00 -22.65
CA LYS A 84 -6.39 -5.35 -24.06
C LYS A 84 -5.14 -5.25 -24.92
N HIS A 85 -4.35 -4.18 -24.74
CA HIS A 85 -3.16 -3.90 -25.56
C HIS A 85 -1.85 -4.51 -25.02
N VAL A 86 -1.92 -5.19 -23.87
CA VAL A 86 -0.77 -5.86 -23.25
C VAL A 86 -0.91 -7.39 -23.24
N ILE A 87 -2.02 -7.95 -23.74
CA ILE A 87 -2.15 -9.39 -23.94
C ILE A 87 -1.25 -9.83 -25.09
N LYS A 88 -0.26 -10.68 -24.79
CA LYS A 88 0.65 -11.26 -25.80
C LYS A 88 0.18 -12.63 -26.29
N ASN A 89 -0.57 -13.36 -25.47
CA ASN A 89 -1.10 -14.68 -25.81
C ASN A 89 -2.62 -14.69 -25.62
N GLN A 90 -3.34 -14.32 -26.67
CA GLN A 90 -4.79 -14.18 -26.65
C GLN A 90 -5.48 -15.52 -26.36
N GLN A 91 -5.02 -16.62 -26.97
CA GLN A 91 -5.59 -17.95 -26.74
C GLN A 91 -5.49 -18.34 -25.25
N PHE A 92 -4.31 -18.14 -24.64
CA PHE A 92 -4.12 -18.43 -23.22
C PHE A 92 -5.00 -17.54 -22.35
N TYR A 93 -5.15 -16.25 -22.69
CA TYR A 93 -6.06 -15.34 -21.98
C TYR A 93 -7.50 -15.85 -22.03
N ASP A 94 -8.02 -16.16 -23.23
CA ASP A 94 -9.40 -16.57 -23.43
C ASP A 94 -9.73 -17.89 -22.69
N GLU A 95 -8.75 -18.81 -22.62
CA GLU A 95 -8.90 -20.09 -21.91
C GLU A 95 -8.85 -19.93 -20.38
N ASN A 96 -8.04 -18.99 -19.85
CA ASN A 96 -7.66 -18.96 -18.43
C ASN A 96 -8.15 -17.73 -17.64
N ALA A 97 -8.50 -16.63 -18.28
CA ALA A 97 -8.87 -15.38 -17.60
C ALA A 97 -10.05 -15.56 -16.64
N LYS A 98 -11.01 -16.44 -16.97
CA LYS A 98 -12.18 -16.77 -16.14
C LYS A 98 -11.86 -17.28 -14.72
N TYR A 99 -10.67 -17.85 -14.52
CA TYR A 99 -10.22 -18.34 -13.22
C TYR A 99 -9.73 -17.22 -12.30
N PHE A 100 -9.30 -16.10 -12.88
CA PHE A 100 -8.71 -14.99 -12.15
C PHE A 100 -9.63 -13.77 -12.13
N PHE A 101 -10.32 -13.46 -13.22
CA PHE A 101 -11.15 -12.26 -13.34
C PHE A 101 -12.65 -12.58 -13.26
N PRO A 102 -13.47 -11.58 -12.91
CA PRO A 102 -14.91 -11.66 -13.09
C PRO A 102 -15.24 -11.83 -14.58
N THR A 103 -16.21 -12.68 -14.85
CA THR A 103 -16.77 -13.01 -16.17
C THR A 103 -18.17 -12.45 -16.38
N VAL A 104 -18.90 -12.18 -15.30
CA VAL A 104 -20.27 -11.67 -15.29
C VAL A 104 -20.29 -10.33 -14.57
N GLU A 105 -20.53 -9.26 -15.33
CA GLU A 105 -20.66 -7.91 -14.77
C GLU A 105 -21.92 -7.80 -13.90
N GLY A 106 -21.78 -7.30 -12.67
CA GLY A 106 -22.88 -7.10 -11.74
C GLY A 106 -23.28 -8.34 -10.92
N ASP A 107 -22.64 -9.49 -11.13
CA ASP A 107 -22.78 -10.64 -10.25
C ASP A 107 -21.76 -10.54 -9.10
N LEU A 108 -22.26 -10.22 -7.91
CA LEU A 108 -21.42 -10.09 -6.71
C LEU A 108 -20.65 -11.37 -6.37
N LEU A 109 -21.22 -12.55 -6.65
CA LEU A 109 -20.55 -13.82 -6.36
C LEU A 109 -19.39 -14.07 -7.31
N ASP A 110 -19.52 -13.64 -8.56
CA ASP A 110 -18.49 -13.76 -9.57
C ASP A 110 -17.41 -12.67 -9.40
N GLU A 111 -17.81 -11.42 -9.11
CA GLU A 111 -16.91 -10.31 -8.80
C GLU A 111 -16.07 -10.58 -7.54
N LYS A 112 -16.64 -11.27 -6.55
CA LYS A 112 -15.97 -11.65 -5.30
C LYS A 112 -15.71 -13.14 -5.19
N LYS A 113 -15.49 -13.81 -6.33
CA LYS A 113 -15.22 -15.24 -6.34
C LYS A 113 -14.00 -15.56 -5.46
N ILE A 114 -14.07 -16.67 -4.76
CA ILE A 114 -13.00 -17.11 -3.86
C ILE A 114 -11.73 -17.30 -4.68
N LEU A 115 -10.65 -16.60 -4.28
CA LEU A 115 -9.33 -16.60 -4.94
C LEU A 115 -9.29 -15.94 -6.33
N GLY A 116 -10.39 -15.32 -6.76
CA GLY A 116 -10.39 -14.40 -7.88
C GLY A 116 -9.87 -13.03 -7.49
N LEU A 117 -9.50 -12.27 -8.52
CA LEU A 117 -9.10 -10.88 -8.43
C LEU A 117 -10.31 -10.01 -8.74
N ALA A 118 -10.52 -9.02 -7.89
CA ALA A 118 -11.50 -7.97 -8.12
C ALA A 118 -10.78 -6.70 -8.56
N ILE A 119 -11.26 -6.07 -9.65
CA ILE A 119 -10.78 -4.75 -10.04
C ILE A 119 -11.45 -3.72 -9.11
N GLU A 120 -10.74 -3.27 -8.09
CA GLU A 120 -11.30 -2.30 -7.14
C GLU A 120 -11.22 -0.85 -7.63
N ARG A 121 -10.15 -0.52 -8.35
CA ARG A 121 -9.82 0.86 -8.73
C ARG A 121 -9.07 0.89 -10.05
N GLU A 122 -9.50 1.82 -10.88
CA GLU A 122 -8.84 2.19 -12.12
C GLU A 122 -8.64 3.70 -12.11
N GLY A 123 -7.55 4.17 -12.70
CA GLY A 123 -7.17 5.57 -12.61
C GLY A 123 -6.10 5.94 -13.63
N PRO A 124 -6.09 7.20 -14.11
CA PRO A 124 -5.07 7.65 -15.05
C PRO A 124 -3.72 7.93 -14.38
N GLU A 125 -3.67 8.02 -13.06
CA GLU A 125 -2.47 8.44 -12.33
C GLU A 125 -2.35 7.76 -10.97
N ILE A 126 -1.14 7.27 -10.68
CA ILE A 126 -0.72 6.82 -9.36
C ILE A 126 0.73 7.27 -9.12
N ILE A 127 0.99 7.76 -7.92
CA ILE A 127 2.33 8.15 -7.46
C ILE A 127 2.56 7.47 -6.12
N ALA A 128 3.44 6.48 -6.09
CA ALA A 128 3.81 5.76 -4.87
C ALA A 128 5.17 6.25 -4.38
N LEU A 129 5.20 6.76 -3.14
CA LEU A 129 6.40 7.26 -2.49
C LEU A 129 7.11 6.14 -1.72
N ALA A 130 6.31 5.34 -1.02
CA ALA A 130 6.77 4.26 -0.17
C ALA A 130 5.63 3.26 0.04
N PRO A 131 5.88 2.05 0.58
CA PRO A 131 4.82 1.11 0.90
C PRO A 131 3.72 1.76 1.75
N LYS A 132 2.45 1.61 1.34
CA LYS A 132 1.27 2.22 1.99
C LYS A 132 1.26 3.76 2.02
N ASN A 133 2.08 4.42 1.22
CA ASN A 133 2.19 5.87 1.09
C ASN A 133 2.14 6.27 -0.39
N TYR A 134 0.94 6.54 -0.90
CA TYR A 134 0.71 6.82 -2.30
C TYR A 134 -0.46 7.79 -2.52
N TYR A 135 -0.41 8.43 -3.68
CA TYR A 135 -1.49 9.22 -4.26
C TYR A 135 -2.04 8.47 -5.48
N MET A 136 -3.35 8.53 -5.69
CA MET A 136 -3.97 8.04 -6.91
C MET A 136 -5.16 8.92 -7.32
N LYS A 137 -5.40 9.03 -8.63
CA LYS A 137 -6.60 9.68 -9.18
C LYS A 137 -7.58 8.61 -9.63
N VAL A 138 -8.79 8.59 -9.07
CA VAL A 138 -9.85 7.62 -9.40
C VAL A 138 -11.14 8.37 -9.70
N ASN A 139 -11.69 8.24 -10.91
CA ASN A 139 -12.94 8.90 -11.32
C ASN A 139 -12.95 10.41 -10.99
N ASP A 140 -11.87 11.11 -11.35
CA ASP A 140 -11.61 12.52 -11.06
C ASP A 140 -11.53 12.93 -9.58
N LYS A 141 -11.54 11.95 -8.67
CA LYS A 141 -11.29 12.16 -7.24
C LYS A 141 -9.87 11.76 -6.88
N GLU A 142 -9.19 12.68 -6.21
CA GLU A 142 -7.88 12.42 -5.63
C GLU A 142 -8.03 11.57 -4.36
N LYS A 143 -7.18 10.54 -4.23
CA LYS A 143 -7.07 9.72 -3.04
C LYS A 143 -5.64 9.68 -2.56
N LEU A 144 -5.47 10.02 -1.29
CA LEU A 144 -4.19 10.06 -0.62
C LEU A 144 -4.19 9.02 0.51
N LYS A 145 -3.29 8.05 0.42
CA LYS A 145 -3.10 7.02 1.44
C LYS A 145 -1.73 7.22 2.04
N LEU A 146 -1.68 7.64 3.30
CA LEU A 146 -0.44 7.86 4.03
C LEU A 146 -0.45 7.10 5.35
N LYS A 147 0.42 6.11 5.48
CA LYS A 147 0.54 5.32 6.69
C LYS A 147 1.43 6.03 7.70
N GLY A 148 0.91 6.21 8.92
CA GLY A 148 1.64 6.83 10.02
C GLY A 148 1.54 8.35 10.08
N VAL A 149 0.75 8.96 9.19
CA VAL A 149 0.42 10.40 9.20
C VAL A 149 -1.06 10.57 9.52
N ASN A 150 -1.36 11.46 10.47
CA ASN A 150 -2.73 11.87 10.73
C ASN A 150 -3.14 12.96 9.73
N GLN A 151 -4.01 12.59 8.78
CA GLN A 151 -4.47 13.46 7.69
C GLN A 151 -5.53 14.51 8.13
N SER A 152 -6.11 14.38 9.32
CA SER A 152 -6.99 15.43 9.86
C SER A 152 -6.17 16.64 10.29
N THR A 153 -5.01 16.38 10.91
CA THR A 153 -4.07 17.39 11.41
C THR A 153 -3.10 17.87 10.33
N ASN A 154 -2.60 16.95 9.50
CA ASN A 154 -1.59 17.25 8.48
C ASN A 154 -2.23 17.17 7.10
N LYS A 155 -2.44 18.33 6.46
CA LYS A 155 -3.00 18.43 5.11
C LYS A 155 -1.87 18.32 4.08
N ILE A 156 -1.56 17.09 3.72
CA ILE A 156 -0.58 16.80 2.68
C ILE A 156 -1.25 16.83 1.31
N THR A 157 -0.58 17.45 0.35
CA THR A 157 -1.02 17.55 -1.05
C THR A 157 -0.22 16.64 -1.98
N LYS A 158 -0.75 16.41 -3.18
CA LYS A 158 -0.04 15.72 -4.27
C LYS A 158 1.32 16.37 -4.58
N ASN A 159 1.37 17.70 -4.67
CA ASN A 159 2.59 18.43 -5.01
C ASN A 159 3.72 18.15 -4.00
N GLN A 160 3.39 18.10 -2.70
CA GLN A 160 4.37 17.73 -1.69
C GLN A 160 4.92 16.32 -1.88
N ILE A 161 4.08 15.35 -2.30
CA ILE A 161 4.55 13.99 -2.63
C ILE A 161 5.52 14.05 -3.81
N VAL A 162 5.18 14.78 -4.87
CA VAL A 162 6.04 14.94 -6.06
C VAL A 162 7.37 15.58 -5.67
N ASP A 163 7.35 16.69 -4.94
CA ASP A 163 8.56 17.40 -4.50
C ASP A 163 9.48 16.52 -3.65
N ASN A 164 8.93 15.65 -2.80
CA ASN A 164 9.75 14.73 -2.02
C ASN A 164 10.49 13.72 -2.91
N ILE A 165 9.92 13.32 -4.04
CA ILE A 165 10.53 12.38 -5.00
C ILE A 165 11.54 13.11 -5.88
N THR A 166 11.13 14.23 -6.48
CA THR A 166 11.92 14.93 -7.51
C THR A 166 13.03 15.78 -6.91
N ASN A 167 12.74 16.46 -5.80
CA ASN A 167 13.62 17.44 -5.17
C ASN A 167 14.22 16.94 -3.85
N GLY A 168 13.86 15.73 -3.42
CA GLY A 168 14.36 15.14 -2.16
C GLY A 168 13.89 15.89 -0.90
N THR A 169 12.80 16.64 -0.99
CA THR A 169 12.29 17.40 0.16
C THR A 169 11.82 16.47 1.29
N ILE A 170 11.71 17.03 2.49
CA ILE A 170 11.15 16.34 3.65
C ILE A 170 9.92 17.11 4.09
N THR A 171 8.74 16.48 3.99
CA THR A 171 7.52 17.08 4.55
C THR A 171 7.41 16.71 6.01
N LYS A 172 7.47 17.73 6.88
CA LYS A 172 7.25 17.57 8.33
C LYS A 172 5.78 17.38 8.64
N CYS A 173 5.50 16.60 9.68
CA CYS A 173 4.15 16.39 10.19
C CYS A 173 4.15 16.48 11.71
N THR A 174 3.06 17.02 12.24
CA THR A 174 2.79 17.07 13.66
C THR A 174 2.06 15.81 14.08
N ASN A 175 2.65 15.05 15.00
CA ASN A 175 2.00 13.95 15.68
C ASN A 175 1.57 14.42 17.07
N MET A 176 0.31 14.21 17.40
CA MET A 176 -0.23 14.51 18.72
C MET A 176 -0.50 13.19 19.44
N ARG A 177 0.03 13.05 20.66
CA ARG A 177 -0.22 11.90 21.53
C ARG A 177 -0.65 12.41 22.90
N VAL A 178 -1.61 11.71 23.51
CA VAL A 178 -1.88 11.86 24.94
C VAL A 178 -0.99 10.89 25.73
N GLY A 179 -0.34 11.39 26.77
CA GLY A 179 0.49 10.61 27.68
C GLY A 179 0.16 10.94 29.14
N GLN A 180 0.40 9.99 30.03
CA GLN A 180 0.29 10.18 31.47
C GLN A 180 1.64 9.92 32.14
N LYS A 181 2.06 10.82 33.02
CA LYS A 181 3.22 10.64 33.89
C LYS A 181 2.89 11.17 35.28
N ASN A 182 3.15 10.37 36.32
CA ASN A 182 2.86 10.73 37.72
C ASN A 182 1.41 11.20 37.92
N TYR A 183 0.44 10.49 37.32
CA TYR A 183 -0.99 10.83 37.34
C TYR A 183 -1.36 12.16 36.66
N GLN A 184 -0.39 12.88 36.11
CA GLN A 184 -0.63 14.05 35.29
C GLN A 184 -0.70 13.64 33.82
N MET A 185 -1.79 14.05 33.18
CA MET A 185 -2.01 13.83 31.77
C MET A 185 -1.51 15.02 30.96
N SER A 186 -0.93 14.76 29.80
CA SER A 186 -0.40 15.80 28.93
C SER A 186 -0.60 15.42 27.48
N LYS A 187 -0.89 16.42 26.65
CA LYS A 187 -0.87 16.29 25.20
C LYS A 187 0.51 16.68 24.70
N LEU A 188 1.21 15.72 24.12
CA LEU A 188 2.53 15.90 23.54
C LEU A 188 2.36 16.13 22.04
N SER A 189 2.84 17.28 21.57
CA SER A 189 2.98 17.58 20.16
C SER A 189 4.44 17.34 19.77
N THR A 190 4.66 16.53 18.75
CA THR A 190 6.02 16.25 18.25
C THR A 190 6.03 16.41 16.75
N GLU A 191 6.93 17.26 16.26
CA GLU A 191 7.23 17.33 14.85
C GLU A 191 8.11 16.15 14.44
N LYS A 192 7.70 15.43 13.40
CA LYS A 192 8.44 14.31 12.83
C LYS A 192 8.49 14.43 11.31
N ASN A 193 9.38 13.65 10.69
CA ASN A 193 9.30 13.45 9.24
C ASN A 193 8.00 12.71 8.94
N GLY A 194 7.11 13.34 8.18
CA GLY A 194 5.81 12.79 7.82
C GLY A 194 5.93 11.91 6.59
N ILE A 195 6.35 12.53 5.48
CA ILE A 195 6.62 11.87 4.21
C ILE A 195 7.99 12.32 3.67
N THR A 196 8.70 11.38 3.08
CA THR A 196 10.05 11.55 2.56
C THR A 196 10.18 10.77 1.25
N GLY A 197 11.02 11.25 0.32
CA GLY A 197 11.33 10.57 -0.96
C GLY A 197 11.88 9.15 -0.82
N ILE A 198 12.34 8.80 0.38
CA ILE A 198 13.02 7.56 0.70
C ILE A 198 12.38 6.96 1.94
N HIS A 199 12.05 5.67 1.89
CA HIS A 199 11.53 4.93 3.03
C HIS A 199 12.69 4.34 3.84
N THR A 200 13.02 4.97 4.98
CA THR A 200 14.14 4.61 5.87
C THR A 200 13.90 3.34 6.69
N LYS A 201 13.06 2.40 6.24
CA LYS A 201 12.99 1.08 6.90
C LYS A 201 13.88 0.06 6.21
N MET A 202 14.46 0.40 5.06
CA MET A 202 15.31 -0.50 4.31
C MET A 202 16.52 0.25 3.74
N VAL A 203 17.64 -0.45 3.65
CA VAL A 203 18.87 -0.04 2.96
C VAL A 203 18.92 -0.81 1.65
N LEU A 204 19.05 -0.11 0.53
CA LEU A 204 19.22 -0.74 -0.78
C LEU A 204 20.71 -0.99 -1.01
N LEU A 205 21.07 -2.24 -1.31
CA LEU A 205 22.45 -2.63 -1.63
C LEU A 205 22.75 -2.45 -3.13
N SER A 206 24.03 -2.55 -3.49
CA SER A 206 24.49 -2.37 -4.88
C SER A 206 23.92 -3.41 -5.86
N ASP A 207 23.51 -4.57 -5.37
CA ASP A 207 22.85 -5.63 -6.13
C ASP A 207 21.32 -5.49 -6.18
N GLN A 208 20.79 -4.36 -5.71
CA GLN A 208 19.35 -4.06 -5.58
C GLN A 208 18.61 -4.89 -4.52
N SER A 209 19.31 -5.68 -3.72
CA SER A 209 18.70 -6.33 -2.56
C SER A 209 18.35 -5.30 -1.48
N CYS A 210 17.29 -5.60 -0.70
CA CYS A 210 16.79 -4.72 0.35
C CYS A 210 17.09 -5.31 1.73
N CYS A 211 17.86 -4.60 2.54
CA CYS A 211 18.15 -4.96 3.94
C CYS A 211 17.34 -4.12 4.92
N PRO A 212 17.05 -4.59 6.15
CA PRO A 212 16.40 -3.77 7.17
C PRO A 212 17.25 -2.53 7.49
N TYR A 213 16.61 -1.39 7.77
CA TYR A 213 17.32 -0.24 8.30
C TYR A 213 17.59 -0.43 9.80
N VAL A 214 18.86 -0.34 10.16
CA VAL A 214 19.33 -0.30 11.56
C VAL A 214 20.06 1.02 11.75
N PHE A 215 19.71 1.75 12.81
CA PHE A 215 20.31 3.05 13.10
C PHE A 215 21.84 2.91 13.25
N GLY A 216 22.58 3.71 12.49
CA GLY A 216 24.05 3.67 12.46
C GLY A 216 24.66 2.73 11.42
N LEU A 217 23.86 1.90 10.76
CA LEU A 217 24.32 1.06 9.65
C LEU A 217 23.97 1.70 8.29
N ASN A 218 24.87 1.55 7.33
CA ASN A 218 24.74 1.95 5.94
C ASN A 218 24.91 0.73 5.02
N ALA A 219 24.79 0.91 3.70
CA ALA A 219 24.84 -0.20 2.74
C ALA A 219 26.16 -1.01 2.79
N THR A 220 27.27 -0.39 3.18
CA THR A 220 28.57 -1.08 3.27
C THR A 220 28.70 -2.00 4.48
N ASP A 221 27.80 -1.86 5.47
CA ASP A 221 27.77 -2.70 6.66
C ASP A 221 27.00 -4.03 6.44
N TYR A 222 26.40 -4.24 5.26
CA TYR A 222 25.68 -5.46 4.91
C TYR A 222 26.50 -6.31 3.92
N THR A 223 26.69 -7.58 4.24
CA THR A 223 27.25 -8.59 3.33
C THR A 223 26.16 -9.46 2.74
N VAL A 224 26.11 -9.53 1.41
CA VAL A 224 25.29 -10.50 0.66
C VAL A 224 26.07 -11.83 0.62
N GLN A 225 25.45 -12.91 1.10
CA GLN A 225 25.99 -14.28 1.00
C GLN A 225 25.44 -14.99 -0.24
#